data_AF-A0A957US96-F1
#
_entry.id   AF-A0A957US96-F1
#
_cell.length_a   1.000
_cell.length_b   1.000
_cell.length_c   1.000
_cell.angle_alpha   90.00
_cell.angle_beta   90.00
_cell.angle_gamma   90.00
#
_symmetry.space_group_name_H-M   'P 1'
#
loop_
_entity.id
_entity.type
_entity.pdbx_description
1 polymer ?
#
loop_
_entity_poly.entity_id
_entity_poly.type
_entity_poly.pdbx_seq_one_letter_code
_entity_poly.pdbx_strand_id
1 'polypeptide(L)'
;AYLNTVSYTNTTSDKVKLTLTGGSTITRVYTMANNRGSAKIYIDGVNVDTTNDNTAETRWQVAKTWTLSGNSSTSHTIEVKNNGGGYIDADAFIKDIGTVGDGVYDNTNSQLKYIGNWAASSSGWISIFIVVSRGDEMWRKNTLPIVLGLLILFGFLAASNIRLQASYIPNNQESKDVMTVLNRFYEITGAPIETFEPNQLAEVLLDTSDFNLTDGWRTYLSTILDEEVVNRAGFLTAMQTKWTHLQQGDALARAAMAKAEAEKREVTQDEWDELTEQNHGMLPPGLYRGEPGYTTELKFESVNIEDEQAIVLYDDGAALYKAILRLVNKQWFIVDVTPIDVHF
;
A
#
# COMPACT_ATOMS: atom_id res chain seq x y z
N ALA A 1 24.79 -17.99 16.01
CA ALA A 1 24.91 -17.58 14.60
C ALA A 1 24.78 -18.82 13.74
N TYR A 2 23.88 -18.82 12.75
CA TYR A 2 23.84 -19.87 11.73
C TYR A 2 25.12 -19.74 10.87
N LEU A 3 25.81 -20.86 10.60
CA LEU A 3 26.98 -20.94 9.69
C LEU A 3 28.21 -20.03 9.97
N ASN A 4 28.46 -19.56 11.21
CA ASN A 4 29.60 -18.69 11.54
C ASN A 4 29.66 -17.36 10.76
N THR A 5 28.52 -16.80 10.35
CA THR A 5 28.46 -15.61 9.48
C THR A 5 28.64 -14.26 10.21
N VAL A 6 28.70 -14.25 11.55
CA VAL A 6 28.74 -13.01 12.34
C VAL A 6 30.13 -12.74 12.89
N SER A 7 30.69 -11.57 12.58
CA SER A 7 31.95 -11.06 13.17
C SER A 7 31.65 -9.97 14.19
N TYR A 8 32.34 -9.98 15.34
CA TYR A 8 32.13 -9.02 16.44
C TYR A 8 33.42 -8.59 17.12
N THR A 9 33.39 -7.42 17.77
CA THR A 9 34.49 -6.87 18.58
C THR A 9 33.96 -5.98 19.70
N ASN A 10 34.61 -5.99 20.86
CA ASN A 10 34.40 -5.02 21.95
C ASN A 10 35.59 -4.06 22.14
N THR A 11 36.61 -4.13 21.29
CA THR A 11 37.76 -3.24 21.37
C THR A 11 37.41 -1.91 20.73
N THR A 12 37.50 -0.81 21.49
CA THR A 12 37.28 0.54 20.97
C THR A 12 38.20 0.82 19.78
N SER A 13 37.65 1.41 18.73
CA SER A 13 38.29 1.73 17.44
C SER A 13 38.48 0.58 16.46
N ASP A 14 38.24 -0.68 16.85
CA ASP A 14 38.13 -1.76 15.87
C ASP A 14 36.96 -1.47 14.92
N LYS A 15 37.10 -1.88 13.66
CA LYS A 15 36.14 -1.54 12.62
C LYS A 15 36.00 -2.62 11.55
N VAL A 16 34.82 -2.64 10.93
CA VAL A 16 34.61 -3.25 9.61
C VAL A 16 34.63 -2.15 8.55
N LYS A 17 35.17 -2.45 7.38
CA LYS A 17 35.23 -1.54 6.24
C LYS A 17 34.73 -2.25 4.98
N LEU A 18 33.88 -1.57 4.22
CA LEU A 18 33.38 -1.97 2.91
C LEU A 18 33.71 -0.87 1.89
N THR A 19 34.14 -1.26 0.70
CA THR A 19 34.26 -0.34 -0.44
C THR A 19 33.34 -0.82 -1.55
N LEU A 20 32.59 0.11 -2.14
CA LEU A 20 31.64 -0.16 -3.23
C LEU A 20 31.68 0.97 -4.26
N THR A 21 31.11 0.73 -5.44
CA THR A 21 30.98 1.74 -6.50
C THR A 21 29.51 1.98 -6.83
N GLY A 22 29.14 3.25 -6.98
CA GLY A 22 27.79 3.73 -7.25
C GLY A 22 26.82 3.48 -6.10
N GLY A 23 25.54 3.65 -6.40
CA GLY A 23 24.42 3.52 -5.46
C GLY A 23 24.02 4.85 -4.82
N SER A 24 22.80 4.87 -4.28
CA SER A 24 22.21 6.05 -3.63
C SER A 24 22.07 5.85 -2.13
N THR A 25 22.06 4.60 -1.65
CA THR A 25 21.99 4.30 -0.22
C THR A 25 22.80 3.08 0.18
N ILE A 26 23.17 3.02 1.45
CA ILE A 26 23.76 1.84 2.09
C ILE A 26 23.03 1.56 3.40
N THR A 27 22.68 0.29 3.61
CA THR A 27 21.99 -0.17 4.81
C THR A 27 22.87 -1.14 5.58
N ARG A 28 23.08 -0.89 6.88
CA ARG A 28 23.72 -1.86 7.79
C ARG A 28 22.64 -2.73 8.40
N VAL A 29 22.83 -4.04 8.34
CA VAL A 29 22.05 -5.03 9.09
C VAL A 29 22.90 -5.53 10.26
N TYR A 30 22.34 -5.50 11.47
CA TYR A 30 23.09 -5.76 12.71
C TYR A 30 22.19 -6.30 13.82
N THR A 31 22.81 -6.75 14.92
CA THR A 31 22.09 -7.22 16.12
C THR A 31 22.13 -6.16 17.21
N MET A 32 21.00 -5.91 17.87
CA MET A 32 20.98 -5.18 19.14
C MET A 32 20.80 -6.17 20.30
N ALA A 33 21.54 -5.98 21.40
CA ALA A 33 21.45 -6.83 22.59
C ALA A 33 22.05 -6.11 23.82
N ASN A 34 21.84 -6.68 25.01
CA ASN A 34 22.21 -6.03 26.28
C ASN A 34 23.73 -5.86 26.48
N ASN A 35 24.53 -6.59 25.73
CA ASN A 35 25.99 -6.54 25.74
C ASN A 35 26.56 -5.75 24.55
N ARG A 36 25.72 -5.11 23.74
CA ARG A 36 26.15 -4.28 22.63
C ARG A 36 26.51 -2.87 23.09
N GLY A 37 27.41 -2.24 22.35
CA GLY A 37 27.94 -0.90 22.61
C GLY A 37 27.54 0.12 21.54
N SER A 38 28.27 1.24 21.53
CA SER A 38 28.11 2.29 20.53
C SER A 38 28.98 2.02 19.30
N ALA A 39 28.48 2.40 18.13
CA ALA A 39 29.22 2.38 16.87
C ALA A 39 29.24 3.77 16.22
N LYS A 40 30.36 4.13 15.58
CA LYS A 40 30.46 5.29 14.69
C LYS A 40 30.44 4.83 13.24
N ILE A 41 29.64 5.50 12.43
CA ILE A 41 29.44 5.18 11.01
C ILE A 41 30.15 6.23 10.19
N TYR A 42 31.11 5.80 9.37
CA TYR A 42 31.84 6.68 8.47
C TYR A 42 31.47 6.36 7.03
N ILE A 43 31.21 7.40 6.24
CA ILE A 43 31.10 7.32 4.79
C ILE A 43 32.16 8.27 4.22
N ASP A 44 33.04 7.73 3.38
CA ASP A 44 34.14 8.46 2.73
C ASP A 44 35.03 9.23 3.73
N GLY A 45 35.25 8.61 4.90
CA GLY A 45 36.05 9.16 5.98
C GLY A 45 35.34 10.19 6.87
N VAL A 46 34.11 10.57 6.54
CA VAL A 46 33.28 11.50 7.33
C VAL A 46 32.38 10.69 8.26
N ASN A 47 32.38 11.03 9.55
CA ASN A 47 31.43 10.45 10.50
C ASN A 47 30.02 10.98 10.22
N VAL A 48 29.12 10.11 9.75
CA VAL A 48 27.74 10.46 9.41
C VAL A 48 26.76 10.14 10.53
N ASP A 49 27.13 9.27 11.47
CA ASP A 49 26.22 8.82 12.53
C ASP A 49 26.96 8.16 13.71
N THR A 50 26.35 8.21 14.89
CA THR A 50 26.78 7.45 16.07
C THR A 50 25.58 6.71 16.65
N THR A 51 25.60 5.38 16.52
CA THR A 51 24.51 4.51 17.01
C THR A 51 24.85 3.93 18.38
N ASN A 52 23.81 3.55 19.10
CA ASN A 52 23.92 2.68 20.28
C ASN A 52 23.15 1.39 19.97
N ASP A 53 23.88 0.29 19.89
CA ASP A 53 23.31 -1.01 19.54
C ASP A 53 22.83 -1.76 20.80
N ASN A 54 22.94 -1.14 21.99
CA ASN A 54 22.47 -1.69 23.26
C ASN A 54 20.93 -1.67 23.38
N THR A 55 20.34 -2.79 23.75
CA THR A 55 18.94 -2.86 24.19
C THR A 55 18.73 -4.05 25.13
N ALA A 56 17.69 -4.01 25.96
CA ALA A 56 17.47 -5.04 26.98
C ALA A 56 17.20 -6.44 26.38
N GLU A 57 16.54 -6.48 25.22
CA GLU A 57 16.17 -7.71 24.50
C GLU A 57 17.11 -7.95 23.31
N THR A 58 17.26 -9.19 22.85
CA THR A 58 18.02 -9.45 21.61
C THR A 58 17.13 -9.19 20.40
N ARG A 59 17.61 -8.35 19.48
CA ARG A 59 16.94 -7.97 18.24
C ARG A 59 17.84 -8.36 17.07
N TRP A 60 17.38 -9.32 16.27
CA TRP A 60 18.09 -9.77 15.08
C TRP A 60 17.69 -8.95 13.86
N GLN A 61 18.62 -8.80 12.91
CA GLN A 61 18.37 -8.17 11.60
C GLN A 61 17.82 -6.73 11.68
N VAL A 62 18.28 -5.95 12.67
CA VAL A 62 17.96 -4.52 12.73
C VAL A 62 18.66 -3.83 11.55
N ALA A 63 17.95 -2.97 10.83
CA ALA A 63 18.45 -2.28 9.66
C ALA A 63 18.48 -0.75 9.87
N LYS A 64 19.56 -0.10 9.45
CA LYS A 64 19.63 1.37 9.36
C LYS A 64 20.31 1.80 8.07
N THR A 65 19.74 2.80 7.41
CA THR A 65 20.13 3.24 6.05
C THR A 65 20.68 4.66 6.06
N TRP A 66 21.74 4.88 5.29
CA TRP A 66 22.33 6.20 5.03
C TRP A 66 22.40 6.47 3.53
N THR A 67 22.38 7.73 3.15
CA THR A 67 22.51 8.17 1.77
C THR A 67 23.99 8.18 1.33
N LEU A 68 24.21 7.89 0.05
CA LEU A 68 25.50 8.01 -0.62
C LEU A 68 25.41 9.15 -1.64
N SER A 69 26.42 10.02 -1.66
CA SER A 69 26.46 11.18 -2.56
C SER A 69 27.40 10.93 -3.74
N GLY A 70 26.88 10.94 -4.95
CA GLY A 70 27.70 10.65 -6.12
C GLY A 70 26.89 10.17 -7.29
N ASN A 71 27.58 9.79 -8.37
CA ASN A 71 26.97 9.13 -9.50
C ASN A 71 27.29 7.63 -9.48
N SER A 72 26.80 6.89 -10.47
CA SER A 72 27.00 5.45 -10.59
C SER A 72 28.47 4.99 -10.66
N SER A 73 29.43 5.91 -10.89
CA SER A 73 30.86 5.64 -10.92
C SER A 73 31.62 6.07 -9.66
N THR A 74 30.97 6.75 -8.71
CA THR A 74 31.62 7.18 -7.47
C THR A 74 31.97 5.98 -6.61
N SER A 75 33.23 5.88 -6.15
CA SER A 75 33.64 4.87 -5.17
C SER A 75 33.38 5.38 -3.76
N HIS A 76 32.68 4.59 -2.96
CA HIS A 76 32.39 4.87 -1.56
C HIS A 76 33.14 3.92 -0.62
N THR A 77 33.57 4.44 0.52
CA THR A 77 34.10 3.67 1.65
C THR A 77 33.19 3.83 2.86
N ILE A 78 32.67 2.71 3.36
CA ILE A 78 31.82 2.63 4.54
C ILE A 78 32.63 1.98 5.66
N GLU A 79 32.68 2.62 6.83
CA GLU A 79 33.29 2.04 8.03
C GLU A 79 32.29 2.04 9.19
N VAL A 80 32.21 0.92 9.90
CA VAL A 80 31.50 0.84 11.20
C VAL A 80 32.54 0.57 12.26
N LYS A 81 32.73 1.53 13.16
CA LYS A 81 33.80 1.54 14.16
C LYS A 81 33.23 1.43 15.56
N ASN A 82 33.78 0.53 16.38
CA ASN A 82 33.41 0.40 17.79
C ASN A 82 33.78 1.69 18.54
N ASN A 83 32.80 2.29 19.22
CA ASN A 83 32.95 3.53 19.99
C ASN A 83 32.91 3.30 21.52
N GLY A 84 32.99 2.04 21.95
CA GLY A 84 32.99 1.61 23.35
C GLY A 84 31.61 1.26 23.89
N GLY A 85 31.56 0.87 25.16
CA GLY A 85 30.31 0.53 25.87
C GLY A 85 29.77 -0.88 25.61
N GLY A 86 30.47 -1.70 24.81
CA GLY A 86 30.08 -3.09 24.56
C GLY A 86 30.59 -3.62 23.22
N TYR A 87 30.04 -4.76 22.81
CA TYR A 87 30.34 -5.35 21.51
C TYR A 87 29.62 -4.60 20.38
N ILE A 88 30.23 -4.58 19.20
CA ILE A 88 29.52 -4.32 17.95
C ILE A 88 29.64 -5.57 17.08
N ASP A 89 28.68 -5.79 16.20
CA ASP A 89 28.75 -6.81 15.16
C ASP A 89 28.53 -6.25 13.76
N ALA A 90 29.00 -7.03 12.78
CA ALA A 90 28.73 -6.86 11.37
C ALA A 90 28.11 -8.17 10.86
N ASP A 91 26.90 -8.06 10.31
CA ASP A 91 26.20 -9.16 9.64
C ASP A 91 26.18 -8.89 8.13
N ALA A 92 25.48 -7.84 7.69
CA ALA A 92 25.39 -7.50 6.28
C ALA A 92 25.37 -5.99 6.01
N PHE A 93 25.76 -5.64 4.78
CA PHE A 93 25.50 -4.35 4.16
C PHE A 93 24.70 -4.54 2.88
N ILE A 94 23.65 -3.75 2.70
CA ILE A 94 22.78 -3.81 1.52
C ILE A 94 22.87 -2.46 0.80
N LYS A 95 23.45 -2.47 -0.41
CA LYS A 95 23.45 -1.32 -1.30
C LYS A 95 22.07 -1.19 -1.94
N ASP A 96 21.49 0.00 -1.90
CA ASP A 96 20.18 0.29 -2.50
C ASP A 96 19.11 -0.71 -2.06
N ILE A 97 18.93 -0.83 -0.74
CA ILE A 97 17.86 -1.69 -0.20
C ILE A 97 16.55 -1.31 -0.89
N GLY A 98 15.86 -2.32 -1.44
CA GLY A 98 14.62 -2.11 -2.15
C GLY A 98 13.66 -1.33 -1.27
N THR A 99 13.28 -0.13 -1.71
CA THR A 99 12.21 0.61 -1.06
C THR A 99 10.92 -0.10 -1.40
N VAL A 100 10.14 -0.42 -0.37
CA VAL A 100 8.75 -0.74 -0.59
C VAL A 100 8.14 0.53 -1.20
N GLY A 101 7.57 0.43 -2.41
CA GLY A 101 7.15 1.59 -3.22
C GLY A 101 6.12 2.47 -2.51
N ASP A 102 5.66 3.53 -3.17
CA ASP A 102 4.62 4.38 -2.59
C ASP A 102 3.37 3.55 -2.27
N GLY A 103 2.88 3.66 -1.04
CA GLY A 103 1.76 2.85 -0.58
C GLY A 103 1.56 2.91 0.93
N VAL A 104 0.51 2.23 1.38
CA VAL A 104 0.18 2.08 2.81
C VAL A 104 0.66 0.71 3.27
N TYR A 105 1.54 0.69 4.28
CA TYR A 105 2.08 -0.52 4.89
C TYR A 105 1.53 -0.66 6.30
N ASP A 106 0.54 -1.53 6.46
CA ASP A 106 -0.13 -1.79 7.73
C ASP A 106 0.56 -2.88 8.56
N ASN A 107 0.19 -3.02 9.83
CA ASN A 107 0.82 -3.89 10.80
C ASN A 107 0.78 -5.40 10.52
N THR A 108 -0.06 -5.82 9.59
CA THR A 108 -0.09 -7.19 9.06
C THR A 108 0.72 -7.36 7.78
N ASN A 109 1.17 -6.26 7.17
CA ASN A 109 1.93 -6.28 5.93
C ASN A 109 3.23 -7.07 6.12
N SER A 110 3.46 -8.05 5.25
CA SER A 110 4.59 -8.97 5.35
C SER A 110 5.96 -8.27 5.26
N GLN A 111 5.99 -7.04 4.73
CA GLN A 111 7.18 -6.18 4.69
C GLN A 111 7.51 -5.58 6.07
N LEU A 112 6.53 -5.41 6.95
CA LEU A 112 6.78 -4.94 8.31
C LEU A 112 7.30 -6.08 9.18
N LYS A 113 8.38 -5.79 9.91
CA LYS A 113 8.98 -6.72 10.87
C LYS A 113 8.89 -6.11 12.27
N TYR A 114 8.10 -6.76 13.12
CA TYR A 114 7.96 -6.40 14.53
C TYR A 114 9.11 -6.97 15.34
N ILE A 115 9.73 -6.12 16.16
CA ILE A 115 10.83 -6.52 17.02
C ILE A 115 10.49 -6.15 18.47
N GLY A 116 10.44 -7.16 19.35
CA GLY A 116 10.03 -7.03 20.76
C GLY A 116 8.61 -7.53 21.00
N ASN A 117 8.06 -7.28 22.19
CA ASN A 117 6.68 -7.64 22.53
C ASN A 117 5.71 -6.58 22.02
N TRP A 118 5.12 -6.83 20.85
CA TRP A 118 4.06 -6.01 20.27
C TRP A 118 2.73 -6.70 20.47
N ALA A 119 1.80 -6.03 21.16
CA ALA A 119 0.41 -6.47 21.24
C ALA A 119 -0.42 -5.65 20.25
N ALA A 120 -1.28 -6.31 19.48
CA ALA A 120 -2.30 -5.63 18.72
C ALA A 120 -3.31 -5.01 19.70
N SER A 121 -3.63 -3.73 19.51
CA SER A 121 -4.67 -3.05 20.26
C SER A 121 -6.04 -3.47 19.72
N SER A 122 -6.96 -3.95 20.57
CA SER A 122 -8.34 -4.26 20.20
C SER A 122 -9.29 -3.05 20.23
N SER A 123 -8.77 -1.83 20.42
CA SER A 123 -9.59 -0.63 20.60
C SER A 123 -8.82 0.62 20.16
N GLY A 124 -9.27 1.23 19.06
CA GLY A 124 -8.60 2.34 18.37
C GLY A 124 -8.26 3.52 19.27
N TRP A 125 -6.96 3.82 19.37
CA TRP A 125 -6.47 5.10 19.87
C TRP A 125 -5.82 5.86 18.71
N ILE A 126 -6.21 7.13 18.61
CA ILE A 126 -5.89 8.07 17.53
C ILE A 126 -4.36 8.21 17.38
N SER A 127 -3.84 7.98 16.18
CA SER A 127 -2.45 8.33 15.83
C SER A 127 -2.44 9.61 14.99
N ILE A 128 -1.72 10.62 15.47
CA ILE A 128 -1.36 11.80 14.68
C ILE A 128 -0.16 11.41 13.80
N PHE A 129 -0.24 11.57 12.49
CA PHE A 129 0.88 11.32 11.60
C PHE A 129 1.57 12.63 11.22
N ILE A 130 2.87 12.71 11.50
CA ILE A 130 3.76 13.73 10.92
C ILE A 130 4.25 13.17 9.58
N VAL A 131 3.90 13.82 8.48
CA VAL A 131 4.48 13.53 7.17
C VAL A 131 5.93 14.00 7.18
N VAL A 132 6.88 13.08 6.98
CA VAL A 132 8.28 13.42 6.70
C VAL A 132 8.46 13.43 5.18
N SER A 133 8.32 14.59 4.55
CA SER A 133 8.74 14.77 3.16
C SER A 133 10.23 15.04 3.10
N ARG A 134 10.99 14.34 2.24
CA ARG A 134 12.33 14.76 1.85
C ARG A 134 12.23 16.06 1.07
N GLY A 135 12.60 17.17 1.71
CA GLY A 135 12.82 18.44 1.04
C GLY A 135 14.29 18.55 0.68
N ASP A 136 14.65 18.23 -0.56
CA ASP A 136 15.95 18.58 -1.11
C ASP A 136 15.78 19.40 -2.41
N GLU A 137 16.22 20.66 -2.29
CA GLU A 137 16.77 21.56 -3.32
C GLU A 137 15.87 22.10 -4.46
N MET A 138 15.24 23.24 -4.19
CA MET A 138 15.12 24.31 -5.20
C MET A 138 15.34 25.70 -4.57
N TRP A 139 16.61 26.03 -4.31
CA TRP A 139 17.04 27.41 -4.09
C TRP A 139 18.39 27.66 -4.77
N ARG A 140 18.36 28.24 -5.99
CA ARG A 140 19.22 29.35 -6.45
C ARG A 140 19.06 29.60 -7.96
N LYS A 141 18.35 30.67 -8.33
CA LYS A 141 18.89 31.88 -9.02
C LYS A 141 17.76 32.83 -9.46
N ASN A 142 17.71 33.98 -8.77
CA ASN A 142 17.10 35.28 -9.07
C ASN A 142 16.29 35.44 -10.38
N THR A 143 15.00 35.77 -10.29
CA THR A 143 14.46 37.16 -10.34
C THR A 143 12.92 37.20 -10.26
N LEU A 144 12.40 38.25 -9.60
CA LEU A 144 11.02 38.78 -9.55
C LEU A 144 10.02 38.24 -8.49
N PRO A 145 9.37 39.13 -7.70
CA PRO A 145 8.59 38.76 -6.52
C PRO A 145 7.07 38.73 -6.79
N ILE A 146 6.35 38.00 -5.91
CA ILE A 146 4.89 38.07 -5.65
C ILE A 146 3.98 37.52 -6.76
N VAL A 147 3.38 36.34 -6.50
CA VAL A 147 1.98 35.94 -6.84
C VAL A 147 1.71 34.46 -6.45
N LEU A 148 2.71 33.62 -6.19
CA LEU A 148 2.49 32.19 -5.94
C LEU A 148 2.23 31.79 -4.47
N GLY A 149 1.60 32.67 -3.68
CA GLY A 149 1.25 32.42 -2.27
C GLY A 149 -0.22 32.05 -2.02
N LEU A 150 -1.07 32.07 -3.04
CA LEU A 150 -2.53 31.92 -2.89
C LEU A 150 -3.13 30.64 -3.48
N LEU A 151 -2.36 29.81 -4.20
CA LEU A 151 -2.88 28.57 -4.80
C LEU A 151 -2.63 27.30 -3.99
N ILE A 152 -1.62 27.29 -3.10
CA ILE A 152 -1.34 26.12 -2.24
C ILE A 152 -2.22 26.13 -0.98
N LEU A 153 -2.77 27.29 -0.59
CA LEU A 153 -3.69 27.39 0.54
C LEU A 153 -5.10 26.85 0.22
N PHE A 154 -5.54 26.85 -1.06
CA PHE A 154 -6.84 26.28 -1.45
C PHE A 154 -6.82 24.74 -1.54
N GLY A 155 -5.70 24.13 -1.95
CA GLY A 155 -5.57 22.66 -1.99
C GLY A 155 -5.60 22.02 -0.60
N PHE A 156 -4.98 22.66 0.40
CA PHE A 156 -5.02 22.20 1.79
C PHE A 156 -6.37 22.46 2.49
N LEU A 157 -7.12 23.48 2.08
CA LEU A 157 -8.49 23.73 2.57
C LEU A 157 -9.52 22.73 2.00
N ALA A 158 -9.32 22.22 0.79
CA ALA A 158 -10.23 21.20 0.22
C ALA A 158 -10.13 19.84 0.93
N ALA A 159 -8.91 19.38 1.27
CA ALA A 159 -8.71 18.13 1.99
C ALA A 159 -9.08 18.21 3.48
N SER A 160 -8.94 19.37 4.11
CA SER A 160 -9.32 19.59 5.52
C SER A 160 -10.82 19.88 5.72
N ASN A 161 -11.54 20.38 4.71
CA ASN A 161 -12.99 20.59 4.79
C ASN A 161 -13.80 19.29 4.75
N ILE A 162 -13.28 18.17 4.23
CA ILE A 162 -14.01 16.89 4.22
C ILE A 162 -14.18 16.33 5.64
N ARG A 163 -13.24 16.61 6.57
CA ARG A 163 -13.35 16.18 7.98
C ARG A 163 -14.14 17.14 8.89
N LEU A 164 -14.63 18.29 8.39
CA LEU A 164 -15.34 19.29 9.19
C LEU A 164 -16.85 19.38 8.91
N GLN A 165 -17.40 18.59 7.97
CA GLN A 165 -18.86 18.41 7.93
C GLN A 165 -19.27 17.48 9.06
N ALA A 166 -20.09 17.98 9.99
CA ALA A 166 -20.75 17.14 10.98
C ALA A 166 -21.45 15.98 10.26
N SER A 167 -21.32 14.77 10.80
CA SER A 167 -22.07 13.59 10.31
C SER A 167 -23.54 13.97 10.18
N TYR A 168 -24.03 14.01 8.94
CA TYR A 168 -25.39 14.39 8.60
C TYR A 168 -25.91 13.43 7.54
N ILE A 169 -26.88 12.62 7.96
CA ILE A 169 -27.65 11.76 7.09
C ILE A 169 -29.08 12.32 7.11
N PRO A 170 -29.54 12.97 6.03
CA PRO A 170 -30.91 13.43 5.96
C PRO A 170 -31.88 12.25 6.11
N ASN A 171 -32.83 12.32 7.03
CA ASN A 171 -33.89 11.31 7.18
C ASN A 171 -35.03 11.57 6.17
N ASN A 172 -34.73 11.43 4.88
CA ASN A 172 -35.68 11.53 3.78
C ASN A 172 -35.64 10.26 2.91
N GLN A 173 -36.53 10.16 1.92
CA GLN A 173 -36.61 8.98 1.06
C GLN A 173 -35.38 8.85 0.13
N GLU A 174 -34.89 9.97 -0.42
CA GLU A 174 -33.76 9.95 -1.35
C GLU A 174 -32.47 9.43 -0.70
N SER A 175 -32.16 9.83 0.53
CA SER A 175 -31.04 9.28 1.28
C SER A 175 -31.18 7.78 1.51
N LYS A 176 -32.40 7.29 1.78
CA LYS A 176 -32.65 5.85 1.95
C LYS A 176 -32.41 5.11 0.64
N ASP A 177 -32.90 5.64 -0.47
CA ASP A 177 -32.71 5.04 -1.80
C ASP A 177 -31.21 4.97 -2.16
N VAL A 178 -30.45 6.04 -1.92
CA VAL A 178 -28.98 6.07 -2.11
C VAL A 178 -28.28 5.00 -1.25
N MET A 179 -28.62 4.92 0.04
CA MET A 179 -28.05 3.91 0.94
C MET A 179 -28.46 2.49 0.53
N THR A 180 -29.67 2.28 0.00
CA THR A 180 -30.11 0.98 -0.52
C THR A 180 -29.26 0.53 -1.71
N VAL A 181 -28.89 1.44 -2.63
CA VAL A 181 -27.99 1.10 -3.75
C VAL A 181 -26.62 0.66 -3.26
N LEU A 182 -26.04 1.34 -2.26
CA LEU A 182 -24.75 0.96 -1.68
C LEU A 182 -24.80 -0.38 -0.95
N ASN A 183 -25.85 -0.65 -0.16
CA ASN A 183 -26.04 -1.96 0.45
C ASN A 183 -26.16 -3.06 -0.61
N ARG A 184 -26.95 -2.82 -1.66
CA ARG A 184 -27.11 -3.78 -2.77
C ARG A 184 -25.80 -4.04 -3.51
N PHE A 185 -24.96 -3.02 -3.68
CA PHE A 185 -23.61 -3.19 -4.23
C PHE A 185 -22.78 -4.16 -3.39
N TYR A 186 -22.76 -4.01 -2.07
CA TYR A 186 -22.04 -4.94 -1.18
C TYR A 186 -22.66 -6.34 -1.13
N GLU A 187 -23.98 -6.48 -1.26
CA GLU A 187 -24.63 -7.79 -1.41
C GLU A 187 -24.14 -8.50 -2.68
N ILE A 188 -24.05 -7.79 -3.81
CA ILE A 188 -23.58 -8.34 -5.08
C ILE A 188 -22.10 -8.71 -4.97
N THR A 189 -21.25 -7.80 -4.51
CA THR A 189 -19.79 -8.02 -4.44
C THR A 189 -19.34 -8.92 -3.29
N GLY A 190 -20.23 -9.20 -2.33
CA GLY A 190 -19.99 -10.17 -1.25
C GLY A 190 -20.23 -11.62 -1.66
N ALA A 191 -20.77 -11.87 -2.87
CA ALA A 191 -20.97 -13.23 -3.36
C ALA A 191 -19.62 -13.96 -3.57
N PRO A 192 -19.55 -15.29 -3.31
CA PRO A 192 -18.39 -16.08 -3.65
C PRO A 192 -18.04 -15.94 -5.14
N ILE A 193 -16.73 -15.85 -5.44
CA ILE A 193 -16.24 -15.60 -6.80
C ILE A 193 -16.79 -16.63 -7.79
N GLU A 194 -17.00 -17.87 -7.37
CA GLU A 194 -17.51 -18.98 -8.20
C GLU A 194 -18.97 -18.79 -8.62
N THR A 195 -19.73 -17.99 -7.86
CA THR A 195 -21.17 -17.75 -8.05
C THR A 195 -21.50 -16.30 -8.36
N PHE A 196 -20.48 -15.45 -8.41
CA PHE A 196 -20.63 -14.03 -8.71
C PHE A 196 -21.12 -13.86 -10.16
N GLU A 197 -22.09 -12.98 -10.38
CA GLU A 197 -22.62 -12.70 -11.72
C GLU A 197 -22.31 -11.25 -12.09
N PRO A 198 -21.24 -10.96 -12.87
CA PRO A 198 -20.84 -9.58 -13.18
C PRO A 198 -21.94 -8.72 -13.78
N ASN A 199 -22.92 -9.32 -14.47
CA ASN A 199 -24.05 -8.60 -15.03
C ASN A 199 -24.97 -7.98 -13.96
N GLN A 200 -25.01 -8.52 -12.74
CA GLN A 200 -25.79 -7.95 -11.63
C GLN A 200 -25.25 -6.57 -11.20
N LEU A 201 -23.97 -6.26 -11.48
CA LEU A 201 -23.43 -4.94 -11.18
C LEU A 201 -24.17 -3.81 -11.92
N ALA A 202 -24.78 -4.09 -13.08
CA ALA A 202 -25.58 -3.09 -13.80
C ALA A 202 -26.89 -2.71 -13.07
N GLU A 203 -27.28 -3.44 -12.02
CA GLU A 203 -28.39 -3.06 -11.14
C GLU A 203 -28.07 -1.80 -10.33
N VAL A 204 -26.78 -1.56 -10.04
CA VAL A 204 -26.32 -0.55 -9.08
C VAL A 204 -25.18 0.33 -9.58
N LEU A 205 -24.46 -0.05 -10.64
CA LEU A 205 -23.37 0.73 -11.22
C LEU A 205 -23.77 1.30 -12.59
N LEU A 206 -23.14 2.41 -12.97
CA LEU A 206 -23.35 3.06 -14.26
C LEU A 206 -22.03 3.53 -14.88
N ASP A 207 -21.88 3.33 -16.18
CA ASP A 207 -20.86 4.01 -16.97
C ASP A 207 -21.34 5.40 -17.38
N THR A 208 -20.52 6.40 -17.15
CA THR A 208 -20.86 7.78 -17.45
C THR A 208 -19.60 8.59 -17.78
N SER A 209 -19.74 9.58 -18.64
CA SER A 209 -18.60 10.36 -19.18
C SER A 209 -18.11 11.47 -18.24
N ASP A 210 -18.87 11.80 -17.21
CA ASP A 210 -18.54 12.80 -16.20
C ASP A 210 -17.59 12.28 -15.11
N PHE A 211 -17.50 10.96 -14.93
CA PHE A 211 -16.56 10.32 -14.02
C PHE A 211 -15.52 9.53 -14.79
N ASN A 212 -14.26 9.97 -14.64
CA ASN A 212 -13.13 9.33 -15.26
C ASN A 212 -12.54 8.28 -14.33
N LEU A 213 -12.31 7.08 -14.87
CA LEU A 213 -11.47 6.08 -14.21
C LEU A 213 -10.10 6.67 -13.88
N THR A 214 -9.54 6.23 -12.75
CA THR A 214 -8.17 6.56 -12.38
C THR A 214 -7.17 5.95 -13.38
N ASP A 215 -5.95 6.49 -13.42
CA ASP A 215 -4.90 5.94 -14.30
C ASP A 215 -4.57 4.48 -13.95
N GLY A 216 -4.69 4.11 -12.67
CA GLY A 216 -4.55 2.72 -12.23
C GLY A 216 -5.61 1.80 -12.84
N TRP A 217 -6.87 2.21 -12.85
CA TRP A 217 -7.94 1.47 -13.50
C TRP A 217 -7.72 1.35 -15.01
N ARG A 218 -7.36 2.45 -15.70
CA ARG A 218 -7.10 2.40 -17.14
C ARG A 218 -5.94 1.47 -17.50
N THR A 219 -4.86 1.52 -16.71
CA THR A 219 -3.70 0.64 -16.87
C THR A 219 -4.08 -0.82 -16.64
N TYR A 220 -4.91 -1.11 -15.65
CA TYR A 220 -5.42 -2.46 -15.42
C TYR A 220 -6.29 -2.93 -16.60
N LEU A 221 -7.26 -2.12 -17.04
CA LEU A 221 -8.17 -2.50 -18.12
C LEU A 221 -7.45 -2.71 -19.46
N SER A 222 -6.39 -1.94 -19.75
CA SER A 222 -5.62 -2.13 -20.99
C SER A 222 -4.83 -3.44 -21.04
N THR A 223 -4.71 -4.17 -19.93
CA THR A 223 -4.16 -5.54 -19.94
C THR A 223 -5.18 -6.59 -20.38
N ILE A 224 -6.48 -6.28 -20.30
CA ILE A 224 -7.57 -7.25 -20.49
C ILE A 224 -8.42 -6.90 -21.71
N LEU A 225 -8.67 -5.61 -21.96
CA LEU A 225 -9.59 -5.11 -22.97
C LEU A 225 -8.87 -4.33 -24.07
N ASP A 226 -9.52 -4.25 -25.24
CA ASP A 226 -9.08 -3.42 -26.35
C ASP A 226 -9.12 -1.93 -26.00
N GLU A 227 -8.20 -1.15 -26.57
CA GLU A 227 -8.04 0.29 -26.33
C GLU A 227 -9.34 1.08 -26.54
N GLU A 228 -10.13 0.72 -27.56
CA GLU A 228 -11.42 1.38 -27.83
C GLU A 228 -12.43 1.22 -26.69
N VAL A 229 -12.44 0.05 -26.04
CA VAL A 229 -13.32 -0.23 -24.90
C VAL A 229 -12.82 0.50 -23.67
N VAL A 230 -11.50 0.49 -23.41
CA VAL A 230 -10.87 1.22 -22.30
C VAL A 230 -11.18 2.72 -22.37
N ASN A 231 -11.13 3.31 -23.57
CA ASN A 231 -11.41 4.74 -23.78
C ASN A 231 -12.87 5.13 -23.50
N ARG A 232 -13.80 4.16 -23.48
CA ARG A 232 -15.22 4.39 -23.19
C ARG A 232 -15.66 3.81 -21.84
N ALA A 233 -14.76 3.09 -21.16
CA ALA A 233 -15.06 2.42 -19.91
C ALA A 233 -15.32 3.43 -18.78
N GLY A 234 -16.46 3.28 -18.11
CA GLY A 234 -16.73 3.89 -16.81
C GLY A 234 -16.56 2.87 -15.70
N PHE A 235 -17.15 3.17 -14.54
CA PHE A 235 -17.02 2.36 -13.34
C PHE A 235 -17.72 0.99 -13.44
N LEU A 236 -18.85 0.90 -14.14
CA LEU A 236 -19.53 -0.37 -14.39
C LEU A 236 -18.64 -1.30 -15.22
N THR A 237 -18.14 -0.83 -16.37
CA THR A 237 -17.23 -1.63 -17.21
C THR A 237 -15.98 -2.05 -16.45
N ALA A 238 -15.39 -1.14 -15.67
CA ALA A 238 -14.21 -1.44 -14.88
C ALA A 238 -14.45 -2.57 -13.86
N MET A 239 -15.55 -2.48 -13.13
CA MET A 239 -15.91 -3.48 -12.11
C MET A 239 -16.31 -4.82 -12.73
N GLN A 240 -17.09 -4.83 -13.81
CA GLN A 240 -17.43 -6.06 -14.53
C GLN A 240 -16.20 -6.78 -15.06
N THR A 241 -15.26 -6.01 -15.64
CA THR A 241 -14.00 -6.56 -16.15
C THR A 241 -13.15 -7.15 -15.04
N LYS A 242 -13.00 -6.42 -13.92
CA LYS A 242 -12.26 -6.90 -12.75
C LYS A 242 -12.80 -8.23 -12.26
N TRP A 243 -14.10 -8.31 -12.02
CA TRP A 243 -14.69 -9.53 -11.46
C TRP A 243 -14.67 -10.70 -12.46
N THR A 244 -14.93 -10.45 -13.74
CA THR A 244 -14.82 -11.49 -14.78
C THR A 244 -13.39 -12.04 -14.86
N HIS A 245 -12.39 -11.16 -14.83
CA HIS A 245 -10.99 -11.56 -14.83
C HIS A 245 -10.60 -12.32 -13.56
N LEU A 246 -11.08 -11.92 -12.38
CA LEU A 246 -10.88 -12.67 -11.13
C LEU A 246 -11.49 -14.08 -11.20
N GLN A 247 -12.67 -14.24 -11.81
CA GLN A 247 -13.30 -15.55 -12.01
C GLN A 247 -12.50 -16.46 -12.92
N GLN A 248 -12.00 -15.92 -14.03
CA GLN A 248 -11.10 -16.65 -14.93
C GLN A 248 -9.85 -17.12 -14.19
N GLY A 249 -9.20 -16.22 -13.46
CA GLY A 249 -8.01 -16.55 -12.67
C GLY A 249 -8.29 -17.63 -11.61
N ASP A 250 -9.37 -17.53 -10.84
CA ASP A 250 -9.76 -18.55 -9.85
C ASP A 250 -10.01 -19.92 -10.52
N ALA A 251 -10.71 -19.95 -11.66
CA ALA A 251 -10.96 -21.19 -12.40
C ALA A 251 -9.66 -21.85 -12.88
N LEU A 252 -8.73 -21.04 -13.43
CA LEU A 252 -7.40 -21.49 -13.86
C LEU A 252 -6.59 -22.06 -12.69
N ALA A 253 -6.54 -21.34 -11.57
CA ALA A 253 -5.82 -21.75 -10.37
C ALA A 253 -6.37 -23.06 -9.80
N ARG A 254 -7.69 -23.23 -9.73
CA ARG A 254 -8.32 -24.48 -9.27
C ARG A 254 -8.03 -25.65 -10.18
N ALA A 255 -8.06 -25.45 -11.50
CA ALA A 255 -7.74 -26.50 -12.45
C ALA A 255 -6.29 -26.99 -12.28
N ALA A 256 -5.34 -26.07 -12.12
CA ALA A 256 -3.93 -26.41 -11.87
C ALA A 256 -3.74 -27.13 -10.53
N MET A 257 -4.39 -26.66 -9.47
CA MET A 257 -4.32 -27.32 -8.16
C MET A 257 -4.94 -28.71 -8.17
N ALA A 258 -6.08 -28.90 -8.83
CA ALA A 258 -6.71 -30.21 -8.97
C ALA A 258 -5.83 -31.20 -9.73
N LYS A 259 -5.13 -30.73 -10.78
CA LYS A 259 -4.14 -31.53 -11.52
C LYS A 259 -2.95 -31.91 -10.62
N ALA A 260 -2.37 -30.94 -9.91
CA ALA A 260 -1.23 -31.18 -9.01
C ALA A 260 -1.61 -32.16 -7.87
N GLU A 261 -2.80 -32.01 -7.30
CA GLU A 261 -3.35 -32.91 -6.28
C GLU A 261 -3.51 -34.34 -6.81
N ALA A 262 -4.08 -34.51 -8.01
CA ALA A 262 -4.19 -35.83 -8.66
C ALA A 262 -2.83 -36.49 -8.89
N GLU A 263 -1.79 -35.69 -9.11
CA GLU A 263 -0.40 -36.13 -9.30
C GLU A 263 0.39 -36.23 -7.98
N LYS A 264 -0.23 -35.92 -6.82
CA LYS A 264 0.40 -35.90 -5.49
C LYS A 264 1.65 -35.03 -5.41
N ARG A 265 1.60 -33.87 -6.05
CA ARG A 265 2.66 -32.85 -6.01
C ARG A 265 2.07 -31.47 -5.82
N GLU A 266 2.93 -30.48 -5.62
CA GLU A 266 2.53 -29.07 -5.66
C GLU A 266 2.49 -28.55 -7.11
N VAL A 267 1.79 -27.44 -7.31
CA VAL A 267 1.81 -26.70 -8.58
C VAL A 267 3.24 -26.20 -8.81
N THR A 268 3.81 -26.48 -9.98
CA THR A 268 5.21 -26.11 -10.27
C THR A 268 5.34 -24.62 -10.60
N GLN A 269 6.56 -24.08 -10.57
CA GLN A 269 6.81 -22.70 -11.01
C GLN A 269 6.42 -22.50 -12.48
N ASP A 270 6.78 -23.45 -13.36
CA ASP A 270 6.42 -23.38 -14.78
C ASP A 270 4.89 -23.33 -14.98
N GLU A 271 4.12 -24.07 -14.17
CA GLU A 271 2.66 -24.01 -14.20
C GLU A 271 2.14 -22.65 -13.70
N TRP A 272 2.76 -22.05 -12.67
CA TRP A 272 2.42 -20.69 -12.24
C TRP A 272 2.73 -19.63 -13.30
N ASP A 273 3.84 -19.78 -14.01
CA ASP A 273 4.24 -18.89 -15.09
C ASP A 273 3.25 -19.01 -16.26
N GLU A 274 2.85 -20.24 -16.63
CA GLU A 274 1.85 -20.49 -17.66
C GLU A 274 0.47 -19.92 -17.27
N LEU A 275 0.05 -20.10 -16.02
CA LEU A 275 -1.20 -19.51 -15.50
C LEU A 275 -1.17 -17.98 -15.54
N THR A 276 -0.01 -17.38 -15.23
CA THR A 276 0.18 -15.93 -15.29
C THR A 276 0.02 -15.43 -16.72
N GLU A 277 0.61 -16.12 -17.70
CA GLU A 277 0.47 -15.79 -19.12
C GLU A 277 -1.00 -15.91 -19.58
N GLN A 278 -1.68 -17.00 -19.22
CA GLN A 278 -3.10 -17.21 -19.51
C GLN A 278 -4.03 -16.19 -18.83
N ASN A 279 -3.57 -15.56 -17.75
CA ASN A 279 -4.29 -14.59 -16.95
C ASN A 279 -3.74 -13.16 -17.18
N HIS A 280 -3.49 -12.82 -18.45
CA HIS A 280 -3.10 -11.48 -18.89
C HIS A 280 -1.82 -10.94 -18.25
N GLY A 281 -0.85 -11.82 -17.95
CA GLY A 281 0.40 -11.47 -17.30
C GLY A 281 0.25 -11.17 -15.79
N MET A 282 -0.89 -11.49 -15.20
CA MET A 282 -1.16 -11.32 -13.78
C MET A 282 -1.30 -12.69 -13.12
N LEU A 283 -0.67 -12.86 -11.95
CA LEU A 283 -0.89 -14.06 -11.16
C LEU A 283 -2.39 -14.21 -10.87
N PRO A 284 -2.96 -15.42 -11.01
CA PRO A 284 -4.32 -15.67 -10.57
C PRO A 284 -4.52 -15.20 -9.14
N PRO A 285 -5.68 -14.62 -8.81
CA PRO A 285 -5.96 -14.27 -7.42
C PRO A 285 -5.76 -15.52 -6.55
N GLY A 286 -5.07 -15.36 -5.42
CA GLY A 286 -5.01 -16.43 -4.43
C GLY A 286 -6.43 -16.87 -4.11
N LEU A 287 -6.68 -18.19 -4.03
CA LEU A 287 -8.02 -18.76 -3.89
C LEU A 287 -8.80 -18.01 -2.81
N TYR A 288 -9.65 -17.07 -3.25
CA TYR A 288 -10.46 -16.30 -2.34
C TYR A 288 -11.62 -17.20 -1.95
N ARG A 289 -11.41 -17.97 -0.88
CA ARG A 289 -12.52 -18.58 -0.16
C ARG A 289 -13.17 -17.46 0.62
N GLY A 290 -14.02 -16.68 -0.05
CA GLY A 290 -14.94 -15.80 0.65
C GLY A 290 -15.65 -16.65 1.69
N GLU A 291 -15.50 -16.33 2.98
CA GLU A 291 -16.26 -17.03 3.99
C GLU A 291 -17.74 -16.73 3.72
N PRO A 292 -18.56 -17.75 3.40
CA PRO A 292 -19.95 -17.52 3.05
C PRO A 292 -20.67 -16.91 4.26
N GLY A 293 -21.20 -15.69 4.08
CA GLY A 293 -22.05 -15.04 5.07
C GLY A 293 -21.47 -13.82 5.78
N TYR A 294 -20.34 -13.25 5.34
CA TYR A 294 -19.98 -11.89 5.76
C TYR A 294 -20.93 -10.89 5.12
N THR A 295 -21.99 -10.53 5.83
CA THR A 295 -22.78 -9.34 5.53
C THR A 295 -22.02 -8.13 6.05
N THR A 296 -21.46 -7.32 5.16
CA THR A 296 -20.84 -6.06 5.54
C THR A 296 -21.93 -5.08 5.97
N GLU A 297 -21.99 -4.78 7.27
CA GLU A 297 -22.89 -3.73 7.78
C GLU A 297 -22.26 -2.37 7.50
N LEU A 298 -22.80 -1.64 6.52
CA LEU A 298 -22.30 -0.32 6.16
C LEU A 298 -22.70 0.72 7.21
N LYS A 299 -21.70 1.41 7.76
CA LYS A 299 -21.90 2.56 8.63
C LYS A 299 -21.78 3.84 7.80
N PHE A 300 -22.92 4.44 7.48
CA PHE A 300 -22.95 5.72 6.77
C PHE A 300 -22.52 6.86 7.71
N GLU A 301 -21.61 7.71 7.24
CA GLU A 301 -21.11 8.88 7.98
C GLU A 301 -21.79 10.16 7.48
N SER A 302 -22.01 10.28 6.16
CA SER A 302 -22.77 11.39 5.58
C SER A 302 -23.37 11.02 4.23
N VAL A 303 -24.49 11.68 3.90
CA VAL A 303 -25.14 11.62 2.59
C VAL A 303 -25.45 13.05 2.17
N ASN A 304 -24.74 13.56 1.16
CA ASN A 304 -25.03 14.85 0.55
C ASN A 304 -25.65 14.64 -0.83
N ILE A 305 -26.86 15.14 -1.04
CA ILE A 305 -27.59 15.04 -2.31
C ILE A 305 -27.79 16.45 -2.85
N GLU A 306 -27.26 16.68 -4.04
CA GLU A 306 -27.38 17.93 -4.79
C GLU A 306 -27.88 17.58 -6.20
N ASP A 307 -29.14 17.91 -6.46
CA ASP A 307 -29.84 17.61 -7.71
C ASP A 307 -29.78 16.12 -8.10
N GLU A 308 -29.06 15.80 -9.18
CA GLU A 308 -28.93 14.44 -9.73
C GLU A 308 -27.66 13.73 -9.26
N GLN A 309 -26.98 14.25 -8.24
CA GLN A 309 -25.75 13.68 -7.71
C GLN A 309 -25.84 13.48 -6.20
N ALA A 310 -25.32 12.35 -5.72
CA ALA A 310 -25.12 12.11 -4.30
C ALA A 310 -23.64 11.79 -4.03
N ILE A 311 -23.11 12.34 -2.93
CA ILE A 311 -21.81 11.98 -2.37
C ILE A 311 -22.07 11.35 -1.01
N VAL A 312 -21.59 10.13 -0.83
CA VAL A 312 -21.78 9.35 0.40
C VAL A 312 -20.44 9.02 1.00
N LEU A 313 -20.28 9.34 2.28
CA LEU A 313 -19.20 8.81 3.10
C LEU A 313 -19.74 7.64 3.91
N TYR A 314 -19.09 6.49 3.82
CA TYR A 314 -19.50 5.29 4.54
C TYR A 314 -18.31 4.41 4.87
N ASP A 315 -18.41 3.70 5.99
CA ASP A 315 -17.42 2.81 6.54
C ASP A 315 -17.97 1.37 6.41
N ASP A 316 -17.18 0.49 5.82
CA ASP A 316 -17.53 -0.92 5.59
C ASP A 316 -16.90 -1.88 6.61
N GLY A 317 -16.37 -1.33 7.70
CA GLY A 317 -15.60 -2.01 8.73
C GLY A 317 -14.10 -2.12 8.40
N ALA A 318 -13.73 -2.15 7.12
CA ALA A 318 -12.33 -2.22 6.69
C ALA A 318 -11.78 -0.87 6.26
N ALA A 319 -12.60 0.01 5.70
CA ALA A 319 -12.19 1.35 5.29
C ALA A 319 -13.37 2.33 5.23
N LEU A 320 -13.04 3.61 5.39
CA LEU A 320 -13.91 4.73 5.07
C LEU A 320 -13.81 5.00 3.56
N TYR A 321 -14.94 4.96 2.89
CA TYR A 321 -15.08 5.21 1.46
C TYR A 321 -15.85 6.48 1.18
N LYS A 322 -15.57 7.03 0.00
CA LYS A 322 -16.43 7.99 -0.69
C LYS A 322 -17.04 7.30 -1.90
N ALA A 323 -18.36 7.18 -1.91
CA ALA A 323 -19.11 6.85 -3.12
C ALA A 323 -19.69 8.10 -3.76
N ILE A 324 -19.70 8.12 -5.09
CA ILE A 324 -20.43 9.10 -5.88
C ILE A 324 -21.50 8.36 -6.65
N LEU A 325 -22.74 8.87 -6.58
CA LEU A 325 -23.89 8.31 -7.26
C LEU A 325 -24.55 9.35 -8.17
N ARG A 326 -25.17 8.88 -9.25
CA ARG A 326 -25.97 9.67 -10.19
C ARG A 326 -27.41 9.16 -10.23
N LEU A 327 -28.36 10.10 -10.24
CA LEU A 327 -29.77 9.82 -10.47
C LEU A 327 -30.03 9.79 -11.99
N VAL A 328 -30.45 8.63 -12.49
CA VAL A 328 -30.84 8.44 -13.90
C VAL A 328 -32.21 7.80 -13.94
N ASN A 329 -33.17 8.44 -14.63
CA ASN A 329 -34.54 7.93 -14.77
C ASN A 329 -35.20 7.56 -13.42
N LYS A 330 -34.96 8.38 -12.38
CA LYS A 330 -35.46 8.17 -11.00
C LYS A 330 -34.84 6.99 -10.24
N GLN A 331 -33.71 6.46 -10.69
CA GLN A 331 -32.93 5.44 -10.00
C GLN A 331 -31.50 5.93 -9.77
N TRP A 332 -30.97 5.66 -8.58
CA TRP A 332 -29.59 5.98 -8.23
C TRP A 332 -28.64 4.89 -8.72
N PHE A 333 -27.48 5.29 -9.21
CA PHE A 333 -26.40 4.39 -9.63
C PHE A 333 -25.06 4.90 -9.12
N ILE A 334 -24.20 4.00 -8.66
CA ILE A 334 -22.83 4.30 -8.28
C ILE A 334 -21.98 4.47 -9.54
N VAL A 335 -21.23 5.56 -9.56
CA VAL A 335 -20.35 5.93 -10.69
C VAL A 335 -18.89 6.06 -10.27
N ASP A 336 -18.62 6.07 -8.97
CA ASP A 336 -17.27 5.98 -8.41
C ASP A 336 -17.33 5.51 -6.94
N VAL A 337 -16.31 4.75 -6.52
CA VAL A 337 -16.05 4.39 -5.12
C VAL A 337 -14.55 4.49 -4.88
N THR A 338 -14.15 5.39 -3.98
CA THR A 338 -12.75 5.64 -3.65
C THR A 338 -12.53 5.50 -2.15
N PRO A 339 -11.56 4.69 -1.67
CA PRO A 339 -11.18 4.65 -0.27
C PRO A 339 -10.56 5.99 0.14
N ILE A 340 -11.00 6.53 1.28
CA ILE A 340 -10.45 7.75 1.89
C ILE A 340 -9.46 7.41 2.99
N ASP A 341 -9.81 6.43 3.82
CA ASP A 341 -9.05 6.02 4.99
C ASP A 341 -9.27 4.52 5.20
N VAL A 342 -8.27 3.77 5.64
CA VAL A 342 -8.41 2.33 5.88
C VAL A 342 -8.37 2.10 7.40
N HIS A 343 -9.35 1.35 7.92
CA HIS A 343 -9.46 1.03 9.33
C HIS A 343 -8.47 -0.10 9.67
N PHE A 344 -7.71 0.12 10.75
CA PHE A 344 -6.70 -0.80 11.26
C PHE A 344 -6.90 -1.02 12.77
#